data_AF-A0A1F3XVX5-F1
#
_entry.id   AF-A0A1F3XVX5-F1
#
_cell.length_a   1.000
_cell.length_b   1.000
_cell.length_c   1.000
_cell.angle_alpha   90.00
_cell.angle_beta   90.00
_cell.angle_gamma   90.00
#
_symmetry.space_group_name_H-M   'P 1'
#
loop_
_entity.id
_entity.type
_entity.pdbx_description
1 polymer ?
#
loop_
_entity_poly.entity_id
_entity_poly.type
_entity_poly.pdbx_seq_one_letter_code
_entity_poly.pdbx_strand_id
1 'polypeptide(L)'
;MTEYLKLTGLSLLAAALGVIAGAHSPRADIGDVLAGSHVGVLNRDKEIHLLVRTIPERKGSFLGLMLMKDRAAQFYRIDPLDSSLSQSYAMNPIEVGRDGELGVLNIEPSLVLSLGRICPRTGRPDFTINDAGSRNSAGFQGSIVFKAGHNSDLSWSDYVPGEFKGNHDRLRLSALTDHEATLFSEQAGSFVIREKMTGIYSIKKLSVTSAGALLETRPYRIGAFILDQGLFGSRERLIWISPSNFRDVTHFNLKR
;
A
#
# COMPACT_ATOMS: atom_id res chain seq x y z
N MET A 1 48.80 -26.77 -49.28
CA MET A 1 48.16 -28.09 -49.05
C MET A 1 47.67 -28.08 -47.60
N THR A 2 46.44 -27.63 -47.31
CA THR A 2 45.20 -28.45 -47.24
C THR A 2 45.47 -29.75 -46.46
N GLU A 3 44.80 -30.15 -45.38
CA GLU A 3 43.45 -29.92 -44.83
C GLU A 3 43.43 -30.87 -43.57
N TYR A 4 42.81 -30.65 -42.40
CA TYR A 4 41.38 -30.71 -42.10
C TYR A 4 41.18 -30.50 -40.58
N LEU A 5 40.16 -29.70 -40.23
CA LEU A 5 39.44 -29.78 -38.97
C LEU A 5 38.64 -31.10 -38.89
N LYS A 6 38.58 -31.72 -37.72
CA LYS A 6 37.40 -32.49 -37.28
C LYS A 6 37.20 -32.33 -35.76
N LEU A 7 36.21 -31.50 -35.43
CA LEU A 7 35.49 -31.51 -34.16
C LEU A 7 34.40 -32.59 -34.24
N THR A 8 34.37 -33.52 -33.29
CA THR A 8 33.15 -34.24 -32.90
C THR A 8 33.30 -34.81 -31.49
N GLY A 9 32.33 -34.51 -30.62
CA GLY A 9 31.87 -35.45 -29.59
C GLY A 9 32.17 -35.10 -28.13
N LEU A 10 31.21 -34.46 -27.47
CA LEU A 10 31.06 -34.39 -26.01
C LEU A 10 31.13 -35.79 -25.35
N SER A 11 31.78 -35.90 -24.19
CA SER A 11 31.08 -36.29 -22.94
C SER A 11 32.00 -36.25 -21.71
N LEU A 12 31.36 -35.79 -20.62
CA LEU A 12 31.75 -35.68 -19.22
C LEU A 12 32.89 -36.60 -18.73
N LEU A 13 33.81 -36.03 -17.93
CA LEU A 13 34.04 -36.55 -16.58
C LEU A 13 34.63 -35.46 -15.67
N ALA A 14 34.15 -35.49 -14.42
CA ALA A 14 34.38 -34.53 -13.37
C ALA A 14 35.86 -34.45 -12.92
N ALA A 15 36.29 -33.24 -12.55
CA ALA A 15 37.32 -33.04 -11.55
C ALA A 15 36.82 -31.97 -10.59
N ALA A 16 36.24 -32.44 -9.49
CA ALA A 16 35.87 -31.66 -8.34
C ALA A 16 37.11 -31.01 -7.72
N LEU A 17 37.11 -29.68 -7.65
CA LEU A 17 37.98 -28.92 -6.76
C LEU A 17 37.07 -27.99 -5.96
N GLY A 18 36.95 -28.36 -4.67
CA GLY A 18 36.08 -27.74 -3.70
C GLY A 18 36.34 -26.24 -3.57
N VAL A 19 35.32 -25.47 -3.92
CA VAL A 19 35.07 -24.18 -3.29
C VAL A 19 33.79 -24.38 -2.50
N ILE A 20 33.94 -24.75 -1.22
CA ILE A 20 32.90 -24.48 -0.22
C ILE A 20 32.93 -22.96 -0.01
N ALA A 21 32.43 -22.22 -1.00
CA ALA A 21 31.86 -20.92 -0.76
C ALA A 21 30.57 -21.24 -0.02
N GLY A 22 30.57 -21.01 1.30
CA GLY A 22 29.34 -20.91 2.04
C GLY A 22 28.50 -19.85 1.35
N ALA A 23 27.57 -20.29 0.49
CA ALA A 23 26.56 -19.46 -0.09
C ALA A 23 25.70 -18.96 1.08
N HIS A 24 26.13 -17.84 1.66
CA HIS A 24 25.22 -16.93 2.32
C HIS A 24 24.30 -16.46 1.21
N SER A 25 23.24 -17.23 0.97
CA SER A 25 22.06 -16.71 0.29
C SER A 25 21.76 -15.40 1.01
N PRO A 26 21.80 -14.24 0.34
CA PRO A 26 21.45 -12.99 0.98
C PRO A 26 20.01 -13.20 1.43
N ARG A 27 19.82 -13.40 2.74
CA ARG A 27 18.49 -13.39 3.35
C ARG A 27 17.93 -12.05 2.91
N ALA A 28 16.94 -12.08 2.01
CA ALA A 28 16.17 -10.90 1.69
C ALA A 28 15.84 -10.22 3.02
N ASP A 29 16.19 -8.94 3.14
CA ASP A 29 15.77 -8.17 4.31
C ASP A 29 14.26 -8.40 4.40
N ILE A 30 13.76 -8.83 5.57
CA ILE A 30 12.34 -9.19 5.72
C ILE A 30 11.45 -8.00 5.29
N GLY A 31 12.02 -6.79 5.34
CA GLY A 31 11.70 -5.61 4.53
C GLY A 31 11.13 -5.89 3.13
N ASP A 32 11.96 -6.34 2.21
CA ASP A 32 11.59 -6.46 0.79
C ASP A 32 10.54 -7.54 0.52
N VAL A 33 10.36 -8.45 1.48
CA VAL A 33 9.52 -9.63 1.34
C VAL A 33 8.02 -9.29 1.45
N LEU A 34 7.67 -8.27 2.24
CA LEU A 34 6.29 -7.82 2.43
C LEU A 34 5.84 -6.76 1.41
N ALA A 35 6.76 -6.05 0.78
CA ALA A 35 6.43 -4.98 -0.17
C ALA A 35 5.68 -5.50 -1.41
N GLY A 36 4.81 -4.65 -1.95
CA GLY A 36 3.97 -4.93 -3.11
C GLY A 36 2.51 -5.18 -2.75
N SER A 37 1.81 -5.84 -3.66
CA SER A 37 0.36 -6.00 -3.59
C SER A 37 -0.05 -7.45 -3.33
N HIS A 38 -0.94 -7.65 -2.39
CA HIS A 38 -1.38 -8.97 -1.94
C HIS A 38 -2.90 -9.05 -1.94
N VAL A 39 -3.44 -10.23 -2.24
CA VAL A 39 -4.87 -10.53 -2.06
C VAL A 39 -5.03 -11.65 -1.05
N GLY A 40 -5.94 -11.45 -0.11
CA GLY A 40 -6.21 -12.35 1.00
C GLY A 40 -7.70 -12.53 1.24
N VAL A 41 -8.02 -13.38 2.20
CA VAL A 41 -9.41 -13.71 2.55
C VAL A 41 -9.65 -13.42 4.02
N LEU A 42 -10.54 -12.47 4.31
CA LEU A 42 -11.07 -12.18 5.63
C LEU A 42 -12.19 -13.16 5.98
N ASN A 43 -12.13 -13.76 7.18
CA ASN A 43 -13.19 -14.63 7.73
C ASN A 43 -13.66 -15.75 6.78
N ARG A 44 -12.77 -16.18 5.87
CA ARG A 44 -12.95 -17.25 4.86
C ARG A 44 -13.85 -16.92 3.66
N ASP A 45 -14.46 -15.73 3.57
CA ASP A 45 -15.41 -15.40 2.51
C ASP A 45 -15.17 -14.06 1.80
N LYS A 46 -14.51 -13.10 2.45
CA LYS A 46 -14.36 -11.74 1.93
C LYS A 46 -12.95 -11.50 1.40
N GLU A 47 -12.86 -11.17 0.13
CA GLU A 47 -11.60 -10.73 -0.48
C GLU A 47 -11.14 -9.39 0.13
N ILE A 48 -9.88 -9.35 0.53
CA ILE A 48 -9.18 -8.13 0.98
C ILE A 48 -7.90 -7.99 0.17
N HIS A 49 -7.66 -6.77 -0.29
CA HIS A 49 -6.42 -6.36 -0.92
C HIS A 49 -5.56 -5.64 0.11
N LEU A 50 -4.28 -5.95 0.15
CA LEU A 50 -3.29 -5.28 0.97
C LEU A 50 -2.18 -4.76 0.06
N LEU A 51 -2.05 -3.43 -0.01
CA LEU A 51 -0.98 -2.76 -0.75
C LEU A 51 0.06 -2.28 0.25
N VAL A 52 1.30 -2.76 0.12
CA VAL A 52 2.39 -2.47 1.04
C VAL A 52 3.50 -1.73 0.29
N ARG A 53 3.95 -0.61 0.82
CA ARG A 53 5.15 0.08 0.35
C ARG A 53 6.10 0.35 1.51
N THR A 54 7.39 0.38 1.21
CA THR A 54 8.42 0.75 2.20
C THR A 54 8.30 2.23 2.57
N ILE A 55 8.65 2.56 3.82
CA ILE A 55 8.82 3.95 4.27
C ILE A 55 10.33 4.24 4.20
N PRO A 56 10.80 5.08 3.26
CA PRO A 56 12.23 5.28 3.03
C PRO A 56 13.00 5.71 4.30
N GLU A 57 12.35 6.49 5.16
CA GLU A 57 12.95 7.06 6.37
C GLU A 57 12.95 6.08 7.55
N ARG A 58 12.33 4.90 7.43
CA ARG A 58 12.14 3.94 8.53
C ARG A 58 12.39 2.50 8.09
N LYS A 59 13.63 2.03 8.30
CA LYS A 59 14.03 0.66 7.94
C LYS A 59 13.10 -0.38 8.56
N GLY A 60 12.67 -1.35 7.74
CA GLY A 60 11.80 -2.46 8.15
C GLY A 60 10.36 -2.07 8.46
N SER A 61 10.01 -0.78 8.33
CA SER A 61 8.65 -0.28 8.50
C SER A 61 7.99 -0.07 7.14
N PHE A 62 6.68 -0.25 7.10
CA PHE A 62 5.90 -0.12 5.89
C PHE A 62 4.69 0.76 6.09
N LEU A 63 4.20 1.23 4.96
CA LEU A 63 2.87 1.73 4.84
C LEU A 63 2.00 0.67 4.17
N GLY A 64 0.89 0.34 4.82
CA GLY A 64 -0.14 -0.55 4.31
C GLY A 64 -1.42 0.20 3.97
N LEU A 65 -2.05 -0.15 2.84
CA LEU A 65 -3.44 0.18 2.54
C LEU A 65 -4.20 -1.13 2.43
N MET A 66 -5.14 -1.36 3.36
CA MET A 66 -6.07 -2.49 3.28
C MET A 66 -7.38 -2.03 2.64
N LEU A 67 -7.84 -2.76 1.64
CA LEU A 67 -9.03 -2.46 0.85
C LEU A 67 -9.95 -3.67 0.80
N MET A 68 -11.22 -3.48 1.08
CA MET A 68 -12.28 -4.45 0.82
C MET A 68 -13.23 -3.86 -0.21
N LYS A 69 -12.81 -3.90 -1.48
CA LYS A 69 -13.52 -3.30 -2.63
C LYS A 69 -14.09 -1.92 -2.26
N ASP A 70 -15.33 -1.64 -2.63
CA ASP A 70 -16.01 -0.36 -2.39
C ASP A 70 -16.64 -0.23 -0.99
N ARG A 71 -16.24 -1.07 -0.02
CA ARG A 71 -16.89 -1.13 1.31
C ARG A 71 -16.08 -0.53 2.44
N ALA A 72 -14.76 -0.72 2.41
CA ALA A 72 -13.89 -0.29 3.48
C ALA A 72 -12.45 -0.16 3.00
N ALA A 73 -11.77 0.85 3.51
CA ALA A 73 -10.38 1.13 3.23
C ALA A 73 -9.72 1.72 4.48
N GLN A 74 -8.56 1.22 4.88
CA GLN A 74 -7.82 1.76 6.03
C GLN A 74 -6.33 1.73 5.75
N PHE A 75 -5.67 2.86 6.04
CA PHE A 75 -4.22 2.96 6.02
C PHE A 75 -3.64 2.52 7.37
N TYR A 76 -2.51 1.84 7.32
CA TYR A 76 -1.78 1.37 8.49
C TYR A 76 -0.30 1.73 8.37
N ARG A 77 0.31 2.13 9.47
CA ARG A 77 1.75 2.00 9.65
C ARG A 77 2.02 0.59 10.17
N ILE A 78 2.95 -0.10 9.52
CA ILE A 78 3.31 -1.48 9.82
C ILE A 78 4.75 -1.47 10.32
N ASP A 79 4.93 -1.61 11.62
CA ASP A 79 6.25 -1.59 12.27
C ASP A 79 6.59 -3.00 12.80
N PRO A 80 7.86 -3.43 12.80
CA PRO A 80 8.26 -4.69 13.43
C PRO A 80 7.99 -4.65 14.94
N LEU A 81 7.44 -5.73 15.51
CA LEU A 81 7.17 -5.81 16.96
C LEU A 81 8.44 -6.01 17.80
N ASP A 82 9.49 -6.59 17.21
CA ASP A 82 10.81 -6.75 17.83
C ASP A 82 11.89 -6.43 16.78
N SER A 83 12.84 -5.59 17.17
CA SER A 83 13.86 -5.01 16.30
C SER A 83 14.90 -6.00 15.79
N SER A 84 14.91 -7.25 16.29
CA SER A 84 15.99 -8.19 15.98
C SER A 84 15.65 -9.24 14.92
N LEU A 85 14.47 -9.87 14.92
CA LEU A 85 14.11 -10.96 13.99
C LEU A 85 12.59 -11.19 13.88
N SER A 86 11.75 -10.17 14.13
CA SER A 86 10.32 -10.42 14.29
C SER A 86 9.68 -10.94 13.01
N GLN A 87 9.13 -12.15 13.06
CA GLN A 87 8.13 -12.64 12.10
C GLN A 87 6.77 -11.99 12.33
N SER A 88 6.67 -10.96 13.17
CA SER A 88 5.41 -10.30 13.48
C SER A 88 5.54 -8.78 13.49
N TYR A 89 4.51 -8.11 13.00
CA TYR A 89 4.47 -6.67 12.82
C TYR A 89 3.22 -6.09 13.49
N ALA A 90 3.41 -4.96 14.14
CA ALA A 90 2.35 -4.11 14.65
C ALA A 90 1.73 -3.37 13.48
N MET A 91 0.40 -3.39 13.38
CA MET A 91 -0.33 -2.56 12.43
C MET A 91 -1.15 -1.53 13.21
N ASN A 92 -0.71 -0.29 13.15
CA ASN A 92 -1.38 0.85 13.76
C ASN A 92 -2.12 1.64 12.68
N PRO A 93 -3.42 1.93 12.85
CA PRO A 93 -4.16 2.69 11.87
C PRO A 93 -3.60 4.11 11.78
N ILE A 94 -3.56 4.64 10.55
CA ILE A 94 -3.30 6.05 10.33
C ILE A 94 -4.61 6.80 10.48
N GLU A 95 -4.60 7.79 11.37
CA GLU A 95 -5.75 8.59 11.77
C GLU A 95 -5.46 10.08 11.57
N VAL A 96 -6.52 10.90 11.63
CA VAL A 96 -6.42 12.36 11.60
C VAL A 96 -6.34 12.91 13.02
N GLY A 97 -5.23 13.58 13.33
CA GLY A 97 -5.02 14.33 14.56
C GLY A 97 -5.96 15.54 14.69
N ARG A 98 -6.02 16.12 15.88
CA ARG A 98 -6.89 17.29 16.17
C ARG A 98 -6.52 18.52 15.34
N ASP A 99 -5.25 18.64 14.98
CA ASP A 99 -4.62 19.65 14.13
C ASP A 99 -4.79 19.36 12.62
N GLY A 100 -5.35 18.20 12.27
CA GLY A 100 -5.51 17.80 10.89
C GLY A 100 -4.27 17.16 10.28
N GLU A 101 -3.28 16.78 11.08
CA GLU A 101 -2.14 16.00 10.63
C GLU A 101 -2.49 14.50 10.57
N LEU A 102 -1.83 13.78 9.66
CA LEU A 102 -2.01 12.33 9.52
C LEU A 102 -0.92 11.60 10.30
N GLY A 103 -1.31 10.61 11.10
CA GLY A 103 -0.34 9.82 11.85
C GLY A 103 -0.96 8.70 12.66
N VAL A 104 -0.09 8.00 13.40
CA VAL A 104 -0.50 6.99 14.38
C VAL A 104 -0.80 7.70 15.70
N LEU A 105 -2.07 7.73 16.10
CA LEU A 105 -2.49 8.36 17.36
C LEU A 105 -2.43 7.39 18.55
N ASN A 106 -2.69 6.11 18.31
CA ASN A 106 -2.53 5.05 19.30
C ASN A 106 -1.40 4.10 18.90
N ILE A 107 -0.38 4.00 19.75
CA ILE A 107 0.78 3.13 19.54
C ILE A 107 0.48 1.65 19.84
N GLU A 108 -0.59 1.36 20.57
CA GLU A 108 -1.05 -0.02 20.74
C GLU A 108 -1.54 -0.56 19.38
N PRO A 109 -1.03 -1.72 18.93
CA PRO A 109 -1.42 -2.26 17.62
C PRO A 109 -2.91 -2.55 17.60
N SER A 110 -3.56 -2.25 16.47
CA SER A 110 -4.94 -2.67 16.21
C SER A 110 -4.99 -4.09 15.65
N LEU A 111 -4.02 -4.40 14.78
CA LEU A 111 -3.83 -5.70 14.17
C LEU A 111 -2.37 -6.13 14.32
N VAL A 112 -2.15 -7.43 14.29
CA VAL A 112 -0.84 -8.06 14.25
C VAL A 112 -0.74 -8.86 12.96
N LEU A 113 0.25 -8.53 12.14
CA LEU A 113 0.64 -9.34 10.99
C LEU A 113 1.67 -10.36 11.45
N SER A 114 1.48 -11.64 11.14
CA SER A 114 2.42 -12.71 11.43
C SER A 114 2.81 -13.44 10.14
N LEU A 115 4.11 -13.47 9.87
CA LEU A 115 4.74 -14.20 8.77
C LEU A 115 4.75 -15.69 9.08
N GLY A 116 4.32 -16.48 8.11
CA GLY A 116 4.38 -17.93 8.10
C GLY A 116 5.62 -18.43 7.35
N ARG A 117 5.49 -19.65 6.81
CA ARG A 117 6.57 -20.29 6.05
C ARG A 117 6.78 -19.59 4.71
N ILE A 118 8.03 -19.46 4.31
CA ILE A 118 8.40 -19.03 2.95
C ILE A 118 8.01 -20.13 1.97
N CYS A 119 7.19 -19.78 0.98
CA CYS A 119 6.82 -20.68 -0.10
C CYS A 119 8.05 -20.89 -1.01
N PRO A 120 8.53 -22.14 -1.17
CA PRO A 120 9.73 -22.41 -1.97
C PRO A 120 9.61 -21.98 -3.44
N ARG A 121 8.38 -21.99 -3.98
CA ARG A 121 8.11 -21.65 -5.39
C ARG A 121 8.20 -20.15 -5.67
N THR A 122 7.77 -19.33 -4.71
CA THR A 122 7.64 -17.88 -4.91
C THR A 122 8.70 -17.08 -4.15
N GLY A 123 9.40 -17.70 -3.20
CA GLY A 123 10.34 -17.01 -2.31
C GLY A 123 9.65 -16.05 -1.33
N ARG A 124 8.30 -16.04 -1.27
CA ARG A 124 7.50 -15.16 -0.41
C ARG A 124 6.81 -15.96 0.71
N PRO A 125 6.61 -15.38 1.91
CA PRO A 125 5.91 -16.02 3.01
C PRO A 125 4.40 -15.98 2.78
N ASP A 126 3.73 -17.03 3.24
CA ASP A 126 2.34 -16.88 3.66
C ASP A 126 2.31 -15.94 4.86
N PHE A 127 1.25 -15.16 5.04
CA PHE A 127 1.11 -14.36 6.27
C PHE A 127 -0.35 -14.21 6.66
N THR A 128 -0.55 -13.95 7.94
CA THR A 128 -1.88 -13.74 8.53
C THR A 128 -1.93 -12.41 9.24
N ILE A 129 -3.10 -11.78 9.23
CA ILE A 129 -3.36 -10.57 10.00
C ILE A 129 -4.51 -10.89 10.95
N ASN A 130 -4.31 -10.65 12.24
CA ASN A 130 -5.30 -10.91 13.27
C ASN A 130 -5.51 -9.67 14.15
N ASP A 131 -6.66 -9.59 14.80
CA ASP A 131 -6.90 -8.58 15.83
C ASP A 131 -5.86 -8.70 16.95
N ALA A 132 -5.32 -7.56 17.37
CA ALA A 132 -4.34 -7.49 18.46
C ALA A 132 -4.98 -7.62 19.86
N GLY A 133 -6.31 -7.73 19.95
CA GLY A 133 -7.05 -7.77 21.21
C GLY A 133 -7.12 -6.42 21.96
N SER A 134 -6.48 -5.38 21.44
CA SER A 134 -6.70 -3.99 21.86
C SER A 134 -8.14 -3.57 21.52
N ARG A 135 -8.64 -2.47 22.08
CA ARG A 135 -9.92 -1.87 21.68
C ARG A 135 -9.79 -1.34 20.24
N ASN A 136 -9.77 -2.24 19.26
CA ASN A 136 -9.74 -1.96 17.84
C ASN A 136 -11.06 -1.25 17.45
N SER A 137 -11.10 0.06 17.69
CA SER A 137 -12.25 0.92 17.41
C SER A 137 -12.31 1.36 15.95
N ALA A 138 -11.24 1.12 15.18
CA ALA A 138 -11.11 1.55 13.79
C ALA A 138 -10.34 0.51 12.96
N GLY A 139 -10.97 -0.05 11.93
CA GLY A 139 -10.33 -0.95 10.96
C GLY A 139 -11.06 -2.28 10.73
N PHE A 140 -10.35 -3.21 10.10
CA PHE A 140 -10.83 -4.56 9.85
C PHE A 140 -10.84 -5.39 11.15
N GLN A 141 -11.80 -6.31 11.27
CA GLN A 141 -11.94 -7.22 12.42
C GLN A 141 -11.95 -8.67 11.93
N GLY A 142 -11.27 -9.54 12.65
CA GLY A 142 -11.14 -10.97 12.36
C GLY A 142 -9.79 -11.37 11.79
N SER A 143 -9.72 -12.61 11.33
CA SER A 143 -8.50 -13.21 10.78
C SER A 143 -8.49 -13.11 9.26
N ILE A 144 -7.38 -12.62 8.71
CA ILE A 144 -7.14 -12.46 7.28
C ILE A 144 -5.95 -13.31 6.90
N VAL A 145 -6.12 -14.15 5.89
CA VAL A 145 -5.07 -15.06 5.42
C VAL A 145 -4.62 -14.65 4.02
N PHE A 146 -3.32 -14.47 3.86
CA PHE A 146 -2.65 -14.18 2.58
C PHE A 146 -1.73 -15.34 2.21
N LYS A 147 -1.91 -15.86 1.00
CA LYS A 147 -1.11 -16.96 0.47
C LYS A 147 -0.01 -16.43 -0.45
N ALA A 148 1.17 -17.01 -0.34
CA ALA A 148 2.32 -16.63 -1.14
C ALA A 148 2.03 -16.78 -2.65
N GLY A 149 2.32 -15.73 -3.41
CA GLY A 149 2.08 -15.67 -4.85
C GLY A 149 0.66 -15.27 -5.27
N HIS A 150 -0.23 -15.00 -4.33
CA HIS A 150 -1.53 -14.39 -4.61
C HIS A 150 -1.39 -12.87 -4.55
N ASN A 151 -1.03 -12.28 -5.70
CA ASN A 151 -0.92 -10.84 -5.82
C ASN A 151 -2.27 -10.22 -6.14
N SER A 152 -2.50 -9.01 -5.63
CA SER A 152 -3.63 -8.21 -6.10
C SER A 152 -3.36 -7.68 -7.52
N ASP A 153 -4.43 -7.54 -8.29
CA ASP A 153 -4.55 -6.68 -9.47
C ASP A 153 -4.42 -5.17 -9.17
N LEU A 154 -4.45 -4.78 -7.90
CA LEU A 154 -4.29 -3.40 -7.46
C LEU A 154 -2.83 -3.14 -7.11
N SER A 155 -2.31 -1.96 -7.43
CA SER A 155 -1.01 -1.49 -6.94
C SER A 155 -1.09 -0.02 -6.57
N TRP A 156 -0.09 0.45 -5.81
CA TRP A 156 0.12 1.89 -5.67
C TRP A 156 0.31 2.51 -7.07
N SER A 157 -0.19 3.72 -7.23
CA SER A 157 0.21 4.59 -8.32
C SER A 157 0.85 5.84 -7.77
N ASP A 158 1.74 6.43 -8.57
CA ASP A 158 2.27 7.75 -8.30
C ASP A 158 1.17 8.81 -8.47
N TYR A 159 1.46 10.03 -8.04
CA TYR A 159 0.56 11.15 -8.25
C TYR A 159 0.28 11.34 -9.75
N VAL A 160 -1.01 11.42 -10.13
CA VAL A 160 -1.41 11.69 -11.52
C VAL A 160 -2.30 12.94 -11.57
N PRO A 161 -1.83 14.05 -12.18
CA PRO A 161 -2.69 15.21 -12.43
C PRO A 161 -3.73 14.88 -13.50
N GLY A 162 -4.87 15.59 -13.48
CA GLY A 162 -5.89 15.45 -14.51
C GLY A 162 -7.32 15.42 -13.97
N GLU A 163 -8.25 15.00 -14.83
CA GLU A 163 -9.66 14.90 -14.48
C GLU A 163 -10.02 13.47 -14.06
N PHE A 164 -10.65 13.33 -12.89
CA PHE A 164 -11.18 12.07 -12.41
C PHE A 164 -12.72 12.11 -12.34
N LYS A 165 -13.36 11.00 -12.65
CA LYS A 165 -14.83 10.85 -12.63
C LYS A 165 -15.25 9.85 -11.56
N GLY A 166 -16.06 10.30 -10.62
CA GLY A 166 -16.79 9.47 -9.66
C GLY A 166 -18.24 9.27 -10.07
N ASN A 167 -19.03 8.58 -9.23
CA ASN A 167 -20.44 8.27 -9.52
C ASN A 167 -21.31 9.54 -9.62
N HIS A 168 -21.03 10.54 -8.78
CA HIS A 168 -21.84 11.75 -8.69
C HIS A 168 -21.04 13.04 -8.87
N ASP A 169 -19.72 12.95 -9.04
CA ASP A 169 -18.85 14.12 -9.02
C ASP A 169 -17.68 13.99 -10.01
N ARG A 170 -17.17 15.14 -10.44
CA ARG A 170 -15.99 15.27 -11.30
C ARG A 170 -14.95 16.09 -10.56
N LEU A 171 -13.75 15.54 -10.52
CA LEU A 171 -12.61 16.13 -9.85
C LEU A 171 -11.59 16.57 -10.89
N ARG A 172 -11.05 17.76 -10.72
CA ARG A 172 -9.90 18.25 -11.48
C ARG A 172 -8.74 18.47 -10.53
N LEU A 173 -7.66 17.71 -10.70
CA LEU A 173 -6.42 17.87 -9.96
C LEU A 173 -5.40 18.64 -10.80
N SER A 174 -4.80 19.67 -10.21
CA SER A 174 -3.67 20.40 -10.78
C SER A 174 -2.40 19.54 -10.80
N ALA A 175 -1.29 20.07 -11.30
CA ALA A 175 0.01 19.49 -10.98
C ALA A 175 0.33 19.64 -9.48
N LEU A 176 1.19 18.75 -8.96
CA LEU A 176 1.75 18.86 -7.63
C LEU A 176 2.88 19.89 -7.63
N THR A 177 2.82 20.87 -6.74
CA THR A 177 3.84 21.91 -6.47
C THR A 177 4.23 21.80 -5.01
N ASP A 178 5.50 21.56 -4.70
CA ASP A 178 6.00 21.47 -3.32
C ASP A 178 5.16 20.54 -2.40
N HIS A 179 4.81 19.35 -2.91
CA HIS A 179 3.93 18.36 -2.25
C HIS A 179 2.45 18.76 -2.08
N GLU A 180 2.03 19.85 -2.72
CA GLU A 180 0.64 20.30 -2.71
C GLU A 180 0.02 20.36 -4.09
N ALA A 181 -1.26 20.05 -4.20
CA ALA A 181 -2.04 20.24 -5.41
C ALA A 181 -3.40 20.86 -5.06
N THR A 182 -3.94 21.62 -6.00
CA THR A 182 -5.31 22.09 -5.92
C THR A 182 -6.23 21.07 -6.57
N LEU A 183 -7.32 20.79 -5.89
CA LEU A 183 -8.39 19.94 -6.34
C LEU A 183 -9.66 20.78 -6.46
N PHE A 184 -10.35 20.66 -7.59
CA PHE A 184 -11.67 21.24 -7.78
C PHE A 184 -12.73 20.15 -7.97
N SER A 185 -13.78 20.19 -7.16
CA SER A 185 -15.02 19.41 -7.31
C SER A 185 -16.14 20.33 -7.79
N GLU A 186 -16.86 19.90 -8.81
CA GLU A 186 -17.98 20.68 -9.36
C GLU A 186 -19.11 20.89 -8.33
N GLN A 187 -19.31 19.94 -7.41
CA GLN A 187 -20.39 20.00 -6.40
C GLN A 187 -19.91 20.49 -5.03
N ALA A 188 -18.69 20.16 -4.63
CA ALA A 188 -18.22 20.34 -3.27
C ALA A 188 -17.26 21.53 -3.09
N GLY A 189 -16.79 22.14 -4.19
CA GLY A 189 -15.91 23.30 -4.21
C GLY A 189 -14.43 22.94 -4.36
N SER A 190 -13.56 23.85 -3.92
CA SER A 190 -12.11 23.69 -4.01
C SER A 190 -11.51 23.05 -2.75
N PHE A 191 -10.44 22.29 -2.93
CA PHE A 191 -9.69 21.62 -1.88
C PHE A 191 -8.19 21.73 -2.16
N VAL A 192 -7.40 21.59 -1.10
CA VAL A 192 -5.95 21.38 -1.17
C VAL A 192 -5.67 19.93 -0.84
N ILE A 193 -4.87 19.30 -1.68
CA ILE A 193 -4.31 17.97 -1.46
C ILE A 193 -2.85 18.17 -1.07
N ARG A 194 -2.43 17.63 0.07
CA ARG A 194 -1.03 17.67 0.51
C ARG A 194 -0.56 16.25 0.77
N GLU A 195 0.54 15.86 0.14
CA GLU A 195 1.22 14.59 0.44
C GLU A 195 1.81 14.66 1.85
N LYS A 196 1.47 13.68 2.69
CA LYS A 196 1.91 13.62 4.11
C LYS A 196 2.91 12.51 4.35
N MET A 197 2.73 11.41 3.62
CA MET A 197 3.63 10.27 3.54
C MET A 197 3.61 9.83 2.09
N THR A 198 4.67 9.17 1.61
CA THR A 198 4.76 8.83 0.19
C THR A 198 3.52 8.06 -0.29
N GLY A 199 2.75 8.65 -1.22
CA GLY A 199 1.51 8.06 -1.75
C GLY A 199 0.26 8.19 -0.86
N ILE A 200 0.33 8.85 0.31
CA ILE A 200 -0.82 9.23 1.14
C ILE A 200 -0.99 10.73 1.15
N TYR A 201 -2.21 11.14 0.87
CA TYR A 201 -2.58 12.52 0.75
C TYR A 201 -3.64 12.91 1.76
N SER A 202 -3.41 14.01 2.46
CA SER A 202 -4.44 14.72 3.20
C SER A 202 -5.21 15.64 2.27
N ILE A 203 -6.53 15.69 2.41
CA ILE A 203 -7.40 16.51 1.56
C ILE A 203 -8.19 17.46 2.45
N LYS A 204 -7.94 18.77 2.31
CA LYS A 204 -8.56 19.83 3.11
C LYS A 204 -9.47 20.68 2.23
N LYS A 205 -10.71 20.92 2.66
CA LYS A 205 -11.64 21.79 1.93
C LYS A 205 -11.22 23.24 2.12
N LEU A 206 -11.09 23.97 1.01
CA LEU A 206 -10.93 25.41 1.05
C LEU A 206 -12.31 26.02 1.25
N SER A 207 -12.49 26.76 2.33
CA SER A 207 -13.70 27.51 2.61
C SER A 207 -13.29 28.93 2.95
N VAL A 208 -14.06 29.91 2.48
CA VAL A 208 -13.81 31.33 2.74
C VAL A 208 -15.05 31.90 3.38
N THR A 209 -14.90 32.62 4.49
CA THR A 209 -16.00 33.36 5.11
C THR A 209 -16.49 34.48 4.19
N SER A 210 -17.67 35.02 4.48
CA SER A 210 -18.18 36.22 3.78
C SER A 210 -17.25 37.44 3.91
N ALA A 211 -16.38 37.47 4.93
CA ALA A 211 -15.37 38.50 5.15
C ALA A 211 -14.03 38.23 4.45
N GLY A 212 -13.91 37.17 3.65
CA GLY A 212 -12.69 36.82 2.91
C GLY A 212 -11.64 36.03 3.71
N ALA A 213 -11.90 35.70 4.98
CA ALA A 213 -10.99 34.86 5.77
C ALA A 213 -11.11 33.38 5.38
N LEU A 214 -9.98 32.71 5.19
CA LEU A 214 -9.92 31.26 4.99
C LEU A 214 -10.34 30.53 6.28
N LEU A 215 -11.32 29.64 6.17
CA LEU A 215 -11.68 28.68 7.21
C LEU A 215 -10.80 27.46 7.05
N GLU A 216 -9.88 27.26 7.99
CA GLU A 216 -9.19 25.98 8.14
C GLU A 216 -10.20 24.94 8.61
N THR A 217 -10.64 24.11 7.67
CA THR A 217 -11.44 22.94 7.99
C THR A 217 -10.50 21.76 8.26
N ARG A 218 -10.86 20.91 9.23
CA ARG A 218 -10.18 19.62 9.45
C ARG A 218 -10.11 18.84 8.13
N PRO A 219 -9.09 17.97 7.93
CA PRO A 219 -9.00 17.13 6.74
C PRO A 219 -10.34 16.46 6.51
N TYR A 220 -10.87 16.72 5.31
CA TYR A 220 -12.16 16.19 4.92
C TYR A 220 -12.01 14.72 4.53
N ARG A 221 -10.87 14.35 3.93
CA ARG A 221 -10.57 13.00 3.44
C ARG A 221 -9.07 12.68 3.54
N ILE A 222 -8.76 11.39 3.60
CA ILE A 222 -7.44 10.83 3.31
C ILE A 222 -7.55 10.13 1.95
N GLY A 223 -6.52 10.22 1.09
CA GLY A 223 -6.56 9.53 -0.18
C GLY A 223 -5.25 8.90 -0.61
N ALA A 224 -5.35 8.01 -1.59
CA ALA A 224 -4.23 7.41 -2.31
C ALA A 224 -4.60 7.20 -3.78
N PHE A 225 -3.58 7.21 -4.63
CA PHE A 225 -3.71 6.79 -6.02
C PHE A 225 -3.38 5.31 -6.12
N ILE A 226 -4.23 4.59 -6.84
CA ILE A 226 -4.08 3.16 -7.10
C ILE A 226 -4.21 2.89 -8.58
N LEU A 227 -3.45 1.91 -9.05
CA LEU A 227 -3.55 1.37 -10.38
C LEU A 227 -4.32 0.05 -10.30
N ASP A 228 -5.32 -0.10 -11.16
CA ASP A 228 -6.07 -1.33 -11.36
C ASP A 228 -5.57 -2.01 -12.65
N GLN A 229 -4.97 -3.20 -12.53
CA GLN A 229 -4.42 -3.97 -13.64
C GLN A 229 -5.44 -4.97 -14.15
N GLY A 230 -6.16 -4.61 -15.22
CA GLY A 230 -7.14 -5.48 -15.87
C GLY A 230 -6.66 -6.09 -17.19
N LEU A 231 -7.41 -7.06 -17.68
CA LEU A 231 -7.21 -7.66 -19.02
C LEU A 231 -7.26 -6.65 -20.16
N PHE A 232 -7.95 -5.51 -19.95
CA PHE A 232 -8.11 -4.43 -20.93
C PHE A 232 -7.17 -3.25 -20.67
N GLY A 233 -6.08 -3.49 -19.96
CA GLY A 233 -5.07 -2.50 -19.61
C GLY A 233 -5.25 -1.93 -18.20
N SER A 234 -4.36 -1.00 -17.85
CA SER A 234 -4.30 -0.44 -16.50
C SER A 234 -5.10 0.85 -16.38
N ARG A 235 -5.85 0.98 -15.28
CA ARG A 235 -6.70 2.14 -14.97
C ARG A 235 -6.29 2.80 -13.66
N GLU A 236 -6.02 4.09 -13.73
CA GLU A 236 -5.72 4.91 -12.56
C GLU A 236 -7.00 5.26 -11.80
N ARG A 237 -6.94 5.16 -10.48
CA ARG A 237 -8.02 5.53 -9.58
C ARG A 237 -7.50 6.29 -8.37
N LEU A 238 -8.29 7.26 -7.93
CA LEU A 238 -8.12 7.95 -6.67
C LEU A 238 -9.14 7.38 -5.68
N ILE A 239 -8.66 6.86 -4.55
CA ILE A 239 -9.50 6.43 -3.43
C ILE A 239 -9.48 7.52 -2.39
N TRP A 240 -10.66 7.90 -1.91
CA TRP A 240 -10.85 8.77 -0.76
C TRP A 240 -11.53 8.02 0.37
N ILE A 241 -11.05 8.27 1.58
CA ILE A 241 -11.52 7.63 2.79
C ILE A 241 -11.92 8.73 3.77
N SER A 242 -13.10 8.61 4.36
CA SER A 242 -13.47 9.49 5.47
C SER A 242 -12.57 9.23 6.68
N PRO A 243 -11.92 10.26 7.24
CA PRO A 243 -11.02 10.07 8.37
C PRO A 243 -11.75 9.73 9.66
N SER A 244 -13.05 10.01 9.75
CA SER A 244 -13.90 9.61 10.88
C SER A 244 -14.51 8.21 10.70
N ASN A 245 -14.47 7.65 9.49
CA ASN A 245 -15.07 6.37 9.17
C ASN A 245 -14.42 5.73 7.93
N PHE A 246 -13.58 4.72 8.17
CA PHE A 246 -12.90 3.92 7.16
C PHE A 246 -13.81 3.14 6.21
N ARG A 247 -15.14 3.15 6.44
CA ARG A 247 -16.15 2.53 5.58
C ARG A 247 -16.73 3.48 4.53
N ASP A 248 -16.62 4.80 4.74
CA ASP A 248 -17.02 5.77 3.74
C ASP A 248 -15.86 5.97 2.75
N VAL A 249 -15.86 5.14 1.72
CA VAL A 249 -14.86 5.09 0.66
C VAL A 249 -15.48 5.59 -0.63
N THR A 250 -14.86 6.59 -1.25
CA THR A 250 -15.25 7.09 -2.57
C THR A 250 -14.15 6.79 -3.58
N HIS A 251 -14.55 6.27 -4.74
CA HIS A 251 -13.64 5.95 -5.84
C HIS A 251 -13.85 6.91 -7.00
N PHE A 252 -12.75 7.46 -7.50
CA PHE A 252 -12.73 8.28 -8.71
C PHE A 252 -11.79 7.65 -9.72
N ASN A 253 -12.20 7.60 -10.98
CA ASN A 253 -11.39 7.00 -12.02
C ASN A 253 -10.81 8.09 -12.91
N LEU A 254 -9.53 7.99 -13.26
CA LEU A 254 -8.92 8.92 -14.20
C LEU A 254 -9.66 8.83 -15.53
N LYS A 255 -10.09 9.98 -16.02
CA LYS A 255 -10.70 10.13 -17.33
C LYS A 255 -9.58 10.23 -18.35
N ARG A 256 -9.54 9.26 -19.28
CA ARG A 256 -8.72 9.36 -20.49
C ARG A 256 -9.56 9.95 -21.61
#